data_AF-A0A259SBK8-F1
#
_entry.id   AF-A0A259SBK8-F1
#
_cell.length_a   1.000
_cell.length_b   1.000
_cell.length_c   1.000
_cell.angle_alpha   90.00
_cell.angle_beta   90.00
_cell.angle_gamma   90.00
#
_symmetry.space_group_name_H-M   'P 1'
#
loop_
_entity.id
_entity.type
_entity.pdbx_description
1 polymer ?
#
loop_
_entity_poly.entity_id
_entity_poly.type
_entity_poly.pdbx_seq_one_letter_code
_entity_poly.pdbx_strand_id
1 'polypeptide(L)'
;MTDWDPLLREIAIQGKLLDSALATRPDESDALPTRAELMSAMDTLHLLEAVLRDVSKQDPSLAMTVEPVAIYRAAEAILDDLQVVMERGPRGSLLDWCDGARRVIEAGIAALPEGADRVQLLTDELAVRGRVLDAVGDLRSQRAAKYLDQARKASEAASDAAGVTGSVSLSEYFASYARSERIAAEWFRGATIIGIIATAVAVYLVPHPDGDDWAGIVYRLAVLGALGALFAYLAKQAGQHRRVANWAKSIDVQLKSFRAFVEGAPEDEHGAIYRAFANRVLGNPPEKAKDSSDDTLPAAQVIDLLTTIAKKTP
;
A
#
# COMPACT_ATOMS: atom_id res chain seq x y z
N MET A 1 -48.71 -26.80 36.78
CA MET A 1 -49.10 -25.44 36.39
C MET A 1 -47.84 -24.80 35.88
N THR A 2 -47.62 -24.85 34.58
CA THR A 2 -46.39 -24.31 33.97
C THR A 2 -46.54 -22.80 34.00
N ASP A 3 -45.73 -22.16 34.85
CA ASP A 3 -45.72 -20.70 34.99
C ASP A 3 -45.04 -20.10 33.75
N TRP A 4 -45.80 -19.42 32.90
CA TRP A 4 -45.29 -18.77 31.68
C TRP A 4 -44.69 -17.38 31.97
N ASP A 5 -44.90 -16.84 33.18
CA ASP A 5 -44.43 -15.51 33.57
C ASP A 5 -42.90 -15.34 33.53
N PRO A 6 -42.05 -16.36 33.82
CA PRO A 6 -40.60 -16.21 33.72
C PRO A 6 -40.14 -15.91 32.28
N LEU A 7 -40.70 -16.62 31.30
CA LEU A 7 -40.26 -16.50 29.90
C LEU A 7 -40.79 -15.22 29.25
N LEU A 8 -42.03 -14.82 29.55
CA LEU A 8 -42.55 -13.51 29.14
C LEU A 8 -41.77 -12.35 29.77
N ARG A 9 -41.29 -12.51 31.02
CA ARG A 9 -40.40 -11.53 31.65
C ARG A 9 -39.05 -11.44 30.93
N GLU A 10 -38.47 -12.57 30.54
CA GLU A 10 -37.19 -12.59 29.81
C GLU A 10 -37.31 -11.93 28.44
N ILE A 11 -38.36 -12.24 27.67
CA ILE A 11 -38.63 -11.57 26.37
C ILE A 11 -38.72 -10.04 26.56
N ALA A 12 -39.43 -9.58 27.60
CA ALA A 12 -39.57 -8.16 27.89
C ALA A 12 -38.24 -7.50 28.31
N ILE A 13 -37.34 -8.24 28.96
CA ILE A 13 -35.99 -7.76 29.30
C ILE A 13 -35.16 -7.60 28.02
N GLN A 14 -35.14 -8.63 27.17
CA GLN A 14 -34.40 -8.60 25.90
C GLN A 14 -34.92 -7.49 24.96
N GLY A 15 -36.25 -7.29 24.90
CA GLY A 15 -36.85 -6.18 24.16
C GLY A 15 -36.37 -4.81 24.63
N LYS A 16 -36.30 -4.57 25.95
CA LYS A 16 -35.77 -3.32 26.50
C LYS A 16 -34.29 -3.10 26.19
N LEU A 17 -33.49 -4.17 26.16
CA LEU A 17 -32.08 -4.10 25.77
C LEU A 17 -31.93 -3.69 24.30
N LEU A 18 -32.77 -4.25 23.42
CA LEU A 18 -32.84 -3.88 22.00
C LEU A 18 -33.28 -2.42 21.79
N ASP A 19 -34.32 -1.97 22.50
CA ASP A 19 -34.76 -0.57 22.51
C ASP A 19 -33.65 0.38 22.98
N SER A 20 -32.93 0.01 24.03
CA SER A 20 -31.80 0.79 24.53
C SER A 20 -30.67 0.85 23.49
N ALA A 21 -30.39 -0.25 22.80
CA ALA A 21 -29.41 -0.30 21.71
C ALA A 21 -29.84 0.53 20.49
N LEU A 22 -31.16 0.64 20.23
CA LEU A 22 -31.73 1.48 19.18
C LEU A 22 -31.67 2.97 19.53
N ALA A 23 -31.96 3.32 20.78
CA ALA A 23 -32.01 4.71 21.25
C ALA A 23 -30.62 5.36 21.39
N THR A 24 -29.58 4.55 21.60
CA THR A 24 -28.22 5.05 21.89
C THR A 24 -27.32 5.15 20.66
N ARG A 25 -27.78 4.75 19.47
CA ARG A 25 -26.92 4.65 18.28
C ARG A 25 -26.95 5.88 17.38
N PRO A 26 -25.81 6.57 17.19
CA PRO A 26 -25.62 7.48 16.07
C PRO A 26 -25.42 6.68 14.78
N ASP A 27 -25.93 7.23 13.67
CA ASP A 27 -25.77 6.68 12.31
C ASP A 27 -24.29 6.37 12.00
N GLU A 28 -24.06 5.24 11.31
CA GLU A 28 -22.81 4.91 10.59
C GLU A 28 -21.55 4.45 11.37
N SER A 29 -21.68 3.75 12.49
CA SER A 29 -20.54 2.98 13.04
C SER A 29 -20.40 1.60 12.37
N ASP A 30 -19.22 1.35 11.80
CA ASP A 30 -18.93 0.16 11.00
C ASP A 30 -18.67 -1.13 11.81
N ALA A 31 -19.05 -1.18 13.09
CA ALA A 31 -18.73 -2.30 13.98
C ALA A 31 -19.94 -2.96 14.65
N LEU A 32 -21.15 -2.40 14.48
CA LEU A 32 -22.33 -2.80 15.27
C LEU A 32 -23.53 -3.19 14.38
N PRO A 33 -24.50 -3.97 14.92
CA PRO A 33 -25.73 -4.31 14.20
C PRO A 33 -26.44 -3.06 13.66
N THR A 34 -27.03 -3.14 12.49
CA THR A 34 -27.74 -1.97 11.95
C THR A 34 -29.06 -1.72 12.68
N ARG A 35 -29.58 -0.48 12.64
CA ARG A 35 -30.90 -0.16 13.18
C ARG A 35 -31.99 -1.09 12.64
N ALA A 36 -31.91 -1.46 11.37
CA ALA A 36 -32.84 -2.39 10.73
C ALA A 36 -32.74 -3.82 11.30
N GLU A 37 -31.53 -4.30 11.62
CA GLU A 37 -31.33 -5.61 12.26
C GLU A 37 -31.91 -5.65 13.68
N LEU A 38 -31.68 -4.61 14.47
CA LEU A 38 -32.25 -4.50 15.81
C LEU A 38 -33.79 -4.43 15.76
N MET A 39 -34.37 -3.69 14.81
CA MET A 39 -35.82 -3.65 14.60
C MET A 39 -36.37 -5.03 14.21
N SER A 40 -35.67 -5.77 13.34
CA SER A 40 -36.06 -7.13 12.95
C SER A 40 -36.03 -8.10 14.13
N ALA A 41 -35.01 -8.01 15.00
CA ALA A 41 -34.95 -8.85 16.18
C ALA A 41 -36.06 -8.51 17.19
N MET A 42 -36.38 -7.23 17.35
CA MET A 42 -37.47 -6.79 18.20
C MET A 42 -38.85 -7.27 17.70
N ASP A 43 -39.08 -7.21 16.40
CA ASP A 43 -40.29 -7.76 15.78
C ASP A 43 -40.41 -9.28 16.02
N THR A 44 -39.30 -10.01 15.96
CA THR A 44 -39.25 -11.45 16.22
C THR A 44 -39.58 -11.77 17.68
N LEU A 45 -39.10 -10.95 18.63
CA LEU A 45 -39.44 -11.08 20.05
C LEU A 45 -40.91 -10.76 20.34
N HIS A 46 -41.47 -9.71 19.73
CA HIS A 46 -42.89 -9.38 19.88
C HIS A 46 -43.79 -10.48 19.33
N LEU A 47 -43.40 -11.10 18.21
CA LEU A 47 -44.11 -12.26 17.67
C LEU A 47 -44.08 -13.43 18.66
N LEU A 48 -42.90 -13.77 19.17
CA LEU A 48 -42.73 -14.85 20.14
C LEU A 48 -43.64 -14.61 21.37
N GLU A 49 -43.65 -13.38 21.87
CA GLU A 49 -44.53 -12.97 22.97
C GLU A 49 -46.02 -13.15 22.63
N ALA A 50 -46.43 -12.73 21.43
CA ALA A 50 -47.82 -12.82 20.98
C ALA A 50 -48.28 -14.29 20.87
N VAL A 51 -47.45 -15.16 20.31
CA VAL A 51 -47.71 -16.61 20.20
C VAL A 51 -47.86 -17.23 21.59
N LEU A 52 -46.91 -16.96 22.49
CA LEU A 52 -46.95 -17.48 23.86
C LEU A 52 -48.19 -17.02 24.63
N ARG A 53 -48.57 -15.74 24.48
CA ARG A 53 -49.79 -15.19 25.11
C ARG A 53 -51.07 -15.80 24.56
N ASP A 54 -51.13 -16.11 23.26
CA ASP A 54 -52.33 -16.72 22.67
C ASP A 54 -52.46 -18.20 23.06
N VAL A 55 -51.36 -18.96 23.00
CA VAL A 55 -51.30 -20.35 23.49
C VAL A 55 -51.70 -20.43 24.96
N SER A 56 -51.23 -19.49 25.79
CA SER A 56 -51.61 -19.42 27.21
C SER A 56 -53.11 -19.13 27.44
N LYS A 57 -53.81 -18.50 26.48
CA LYS A 57 -55.23 -18.13 26.62
C LYS A 57 -56.18 -19.19 26.11
N GLN A 58 -55.81 -19.92 25.06
CA GLN A 58 -56.73 -20.83 24.37
C GLN A 58 -57.10 -22.06 25.21
N ASP A 59 -56.19 -22.59 26.04
CA ASP A 59 -56.55 -23.67 26.96
C ASP A 59 -55.57 -23.82 28.14
N PRO A 60 -55.95 -23.43 29.37
CA PRO A 60 -55.14 -23.67 30.58
C PRO A 60 -54.88 -25.16 30.85
N SER A 61 -55.69 -26.06 30.29
CA SER A 61 -55.57 -27.51 30.46
C SER A 61 -54.60 -28.16 29.46
N LEU A 62 -54.36 -27.53 28.29
CA LEU A 62 -53.33 -27.98 27.35
C LEU A 62 -51.92 -27.89 27.95
N ALA A 63 -51.70 -27.03 28.96
CA ALA A 63 -50.43 -26.89 29.68
C ALA A 63 -49.92 -28.18 30.35
N MET A 64 -50.72 -29.24 30.45
CA MET A 64 -50.32 -30.56 30.95
C MET A 64 -49.97 -31.58 29.85
N THR A 65 -50.12 -31.25 28.58
CA THR A 65 -49.79 -32.14 27.44
C THR A 65 -48.40 -31.85 26.88
N VAL A 66 -47.84 -32.80 26.12
CA VAL A 66 -46.43 -32.83 25.70
C VAL A 66 -46.07 -31.72 24.69
N GLU A 67 -47.06 -31.13 24.03
CA GLU A 67 -46.85 -30.11 22.98
C GLU A 67 -46.48 -28.69 23.48
N PRO A 68 -47.12 -28.10 24.51
CA PRO A 68 -46.71 -26.79 25.04
C PRO A 68 -45.26 -26.75 25.56
N VAL A 69 -44.71 -27.90 25.94
CA VAL A 69 -43.29 -28.02 26.33
C VAL A 69 -42.36 -27.77 25.14
N ALA A 70 -42.77 -28.11 23.92
CA ALA A 70 -41.95 -27.92 22.72
C ALA A 70 -41.84 -26.43 22.34
N ILE A 71 -42.95 -25.68 22.40
CA ILE A 71 -42.97 -24.23 22.14
C ILE A 71 -42.16 -23.48 23.19
N TYR A 72 -42.26 -23.88 24.45
CA TYR A 72 -41.49 -23.29 25.53
C TYR A 72 -39.98 -23.50 25.35
N ARG A 73 -39.54 -24.74 25.06
CA ARG A 73 -38.12 -25.05 24.79
C ARG A 73 -37.59 -24.34 23.55
N ALA A 74 -38.42 -24.23 22.51
CA ALA A 74 -38.10 -23.47 21.31
C ALA A 74 -37.87 -21.98 21.63
N ALA A 75 -38.73 -21.39 22.44
CA ALA A 75 -38.60 -20.00 22.88
C ALA A 75 -37.34 -19.77 23.72
N GLU A 76 -37.02 -20.66 24.66
CA GLU A 76 -35.76 -20.60 25.44
C GLU A 76 -34.53 -20.68 24.52
N ALA A 77 -34.51 -21.64 23.58
CA ALA A 77 -33.40 -21.79 22.65
C ALA A 77 -33.19 -20.55 21.76
N ILE A 78 -34.28 -19.90 21.34
CA ILE A 78 -34.24 -18.65 20.57
C ILE A 78 -33.63 -17.51 21.39
N LEU A 79 -34.02 -17.39 22.66
CA LEU A 79 -33.53 -16.33 23.55
C LEU A 79 -32.05 -16.53 23.92
N ASP A 80 -31.65 -17.76 24.22
CA ASP A 80 -30.25 -18.09 24.50
C ASP A 80 -29.36 -17.79 23.29
N ASP A 81 -29.81 -18.15 22.08
CA ASP A 81 -29.06 -17.88 20.84
C ASP A 81 -28.99 -16.38 20.54
N LEU A 82 -30.05 -15.61 20.86
CA LEU A 82 -30.05 -14.15 20.71
C LEU A 82 -28.97 -13.51 21.57
N GLN A 83 -28.87 -13.96 22.82
CA GLN A 83 -27.88 -13.42 23.75
C GLN A 83 -26.46 -13.72 23.27
N VAL A 84 -26.19 -14.93 22.79
CA VAL A 84 -24.89 -15.31 22.22
C VAL A 84 -24.56 -14.44 21.00
N VAL A 85 -25.54 -14.24 20.12
CA VAL A 85 -25.42 -13.42 18.90
C VAL A 85 -25.18 -11.94 19.23
N MET A 86 -25.85 -11.41 20.25
CA MET A 86 -25.67 -10.03 20.72
C MET A 86 -24.30 -9.81 21.37
N GLU A 87 -23.78 -10.81 22.11
CA GLU A 87 -22.51 -10.69 22.84
C GLU A 87 -21.28 -10.95 21.97
N ARG A 88 -21.38 -11.85 20.99
CA ARG A 88 -20.19 -12.42 20.31
C ARG A 88 -20.33 -12.57 18.79
N GLY A 89 -21.50 -12.27 18.24
CA GLY A 89 -21.80 -12.54 16.84
C GLY A 89 -21.08 -11.62 15.85
N PRO A 90 -20.45 -12.15 14.77
CA PRO A 90 -19.96 -11.33 13.66
C PRO A 90 -21.14 -10.68 12.91
N ARG A 91 -20.88 -9.57 12.21
CA ARG A 91 -21.89 -8.89 11.35
C ARG A 91 -22.59 -9.90 10.43
N GLY A 92 -23.92 -9.95 10.51
CA GLY A 92 -24.76 -10.93 9.79
C GLY A 92 -25.44 -11.95 10.70
N SER A 93 -24.84 -12.27 11.86
CA SER A 93 -25.36 -13.29 12.78
C SER A 93 -26.74 -12.98 13.35
N LEU A 94 -27.12 -11.70 13.40
CA LEU A 94 -28.44 -11.26 13.90
C LEU A 94 -29.56 -11.51 12.88
N LEU A 95 -29.25 -11.44 11.58
CA LEU A 95 -30.19 -11.83 10.52
C LEU A 95 -30.31 -13.35 10.45
N ASP A 96 -29.16 -14.06 10.51
CA ASP A 96 -29.14 -15.52 10.57
C ASP A 96 -29.91 -16.04 11.79
N TRP A 97 -29.80 -15.35 12.94
CA TRP A 97 -30.59 -15.60 14.13
C TRP A 97 -32.08 -15.36 13.90
N CYS A 98 -32.48 -14.22 13.32
CA CYS A 98 -33.88 -13.94 13.01
C CYS A 98 -34.49 -15.05 12.14
N ASP A 99 -33.77 -15.52 11.12
CA ASP A 99 -34.21 -16.60 10.25
C ASP A 99 -34.25 -17.97 10.94
N GLY A 100 -33.30 -18.24 11.85
CA GLY A 100 -33.30 -19.42 12.70
C GLY A 100 -34.51 -19.42 13.64
N ALA A 101 -34.69 -18.33 14.38
CA ALA A 101 -35.78 -18.13 15.31
C ALA A 101 -37.14 -18.25 14.62
N ARG A 102 -37.27 -17.63 13.45
CA ARG A 102 -38.49 -17.73 12.65
C ARG A 102 -38.81 -19.16 12.23
N ARG A 103 -37.84 -19.92 11.71
CA ARG A 103 -38.05 -21.34 11.32
C ARG A 103 -38.50 -22.19 12.50
N VAL A 104 -37.91 -21.94 13.67
CA VAL A 104 -38.29 -22.64 14.91
C VAL A 104 -39.72 -22.28 15.33
N ILE A 105 -40.11 -21.00 15.24
CA ILE A 105 -41.48 -20.55 15.52
C ILE A 105 -42.48 -21.16 14.52
N GLU A 106 -42.18 -21.13 13.22
CA GLU A 106 -43.02 -21.72 12.17
C GLU A 106 -43.22 -23.24 12.38
N ALA A 107 -42.15 -23.97 12.75
CA ALA A 107 -42.23 -25.40 13.04
C ALA A 107 -43.07 -25.69 14.30
N GLY A 108 -42.94 -24.87 15.36
CA GLY A 108 -43.74 -25.00 16.57
C GLY A 108 -45.22 -24.68 16.34
N ILE A 109 -45.50 -23.70 15.49
CA ILE A 109 -46.83 -23.32 15.04
C ILE A 109 -47.51 -24.45 14.25
N ALA A 110 -46.80 -25.05 13.29
CA ALA A 110 -47.35 -26.10 12.43
C ALA A 110 -47.73 -27.38 13.20
N ALA A 111 -47.21 -27.54 14.41
CA ALA A 111 -47.53 -28.66 15.29
C ALA A 111 -48.82 -28.49 16.11
N LEU A 112 -49.44 -27.29 16.12
CA LEU A 112 -50.66 -27.04 16.92
C LEU A 112 -51.93 -27.59 16.25
N PRO A 113 -52.86 -28.24 17.00
CA PRO A 113 -54.15 -28.69 16.48
C PRO A 113 -55.11 -27.53 16.14
N GLU A 114 -56.08 -27.80 15.26
CA GLU A 114 -56.95 -26.86 14.52
C GLU A 114 -57.45 -25.61 15.30
N GLY A 115 -56.67 -24.53 15.22
CA GLY A 115 -57.01 -23.12 15.54
C GLY A 115 -56.47 -22.16 14.47
N ALA A 116 -56.45 -22.64 13.21
CA ALA A 116 -55.50 -22.29 12.16
C ALA A 116 -55.57 -20.86 11.57
N ASP A 117 -56.71 -20.18 11.61
CA ASP A 117 -56.87 -18.94 10.81
C ASP A 117 -56.00 -17.77 11.29
N ARG A 118 -55.84 -17.60 12.60
CA ARG A 118 -55.04 -16.50 13.17
C ARG A 118 -53.55 -16.76 13.07
N VAL A 119 -53.18 -18.03 13.12
CA VAL A 119 -51.83 -18.54 12.99
C VAL A 119 -51.36 -18.41 11.54
N GLN A 120 -52.20 -18.75 10.58
CA GLN A 120 -51.94 -18.58 9.14
C GLN A 120 -51.68 -17.11 8.80
N LEU A 121 -52.47 -16.19 9.36
CA LEU A 121 -52.28 -14.75 9.16
C LEU A 121 -50.90 -14.26 9.64
N LEU A 122 -50.44 -14.76 10.79
CA LEU A 122 -49.12 -14.45 11.33
C LEU A 122 -48.00 -15.06 10.48
N THR A 123 -48.17 -16.28 9.98
CA THR A 123 -47.21 -16.92 9.06
C THR A 123 -47.07 -16.15 7.74
N ASP A 124 -48.19 -15.68 7.18
CA ASP A 124 -48.20 -14.88 5.95
C ASP A 124 -47.51 -13.52 6.15
N GLU A 125 -47.78 -12.86 7.28
CA GLU A 125 -47.12 -11.59 7.63
C GLU A 125 -45.60 -11.77 7.76
N LEU A 126 -45.16 -12.86 8.38
CA LEU A 126 -43.73 -13.19 8.48
C LEU A 126 -43.12 -13.48 7.14
N ALA A 127 -43.81 -14.22 6.27
CA ALA A 127 -43.36 -14.49 4.91
C ALA A 127 -43.15 -13.20 4.12
N VAL A 128 -44.02 -12.20 4.28
CA VAL A 128 -43.83 -10.88 3.69
C VAL A 128 -42.60 -10.18 4.26
N ARG A 129 -42.44 -10.16 5.59
CA ARG A 129 -41.29 -9.49 6.24
C ARG A 129 -39.95 -10.13 5.90
N GLY A 130 -39.86 -11.46 5.84
CA GLY A 130 -38.65 -12.17 5.41
C GLY A 130 -38.22 -11.80 3.99
N ARG A 131 -39.17 -11.72 3.05
CA ARG A 131 -38.86 -11.25 1.68
C ARG A 131 -38.31 -9.82 1.65
N VAL A 132 -38.76 -8.95 2.56
CA VAL A 132 -38.21 -7.60 2.68
C VAL A 132 -36.78 -7.63 3.22
N LEU A 133 -36.50 -8.48 4.22
CA LEU A 133 -35.16 -8.66 4.77
C LEU A 133 -34.19 -9.23 3.72
N ASP A 134 -34.61 -10.24 2.96
CA ASP A 134 -33.83 -10.80 1.85
C ASP A 134 -33.52 -9.71 0.81
N ALA A 135 -34.52 -8.94 0.39
CA ALA A 135 -34.33 -7.85 -0.57
C ALA A 135 -33.39 -6.75 -0.04
N VAL A 136 -33.44 -6.44 1.25
CA VAL A 136 -32.50 -5.50 1.91
C VAL A 136 -31.09 -6.11 1.98
N GLY A 137 -30.96 -7.40 2.26
CA GLY A 137 -29.71 -8.15 2.24
C GLY A 137 -29.05 -8.11 0.85
N ASP A 138 -29.83 -8.41 -0.19
CA ASP A 138 -29.40 -8.33 -1.59
C ASP A 138 -28.98 -6.92 -2.00
N LEU A 139 -29.75 -5.90 -1.60
CA LEU A 139 -29.40 -4.51 -1.90
C LEU A 139 -28.07 -4.11 -1.21
N ARG A 140 -27.84 -4.59 0.01
CA ARG A 140 -26.58 -4.35 0.73
C ARG A 140 -25.41 -5.07 0.10
N SER A 141 -25.56 -6.34 -0.29
CA SER A 141 -24.51 -7.10 -0.96
C SER A 141 -24.11 -6.44 -2.28
N GLN A 142 -25.09 -5.97 -3.06
CA GLN A 142 -24.86 -5.20 -4.30
C GLN A 142 -24.15 -3.87 -4.04
N ARG A 143 -24.55 -3.12 -3.00
CA ARG A 143 -23.86 -1.88 -2.61
C ARG A 143 -22.43 -2.15 -2.16
N ALA A 144 -22.21 -3.16 -1.33
CA ALA A 144 -20.88 -3.57 -0.87
C ALA A 144 -19.99 -3.95 -2.06
N ALA A 145 -20.50 -4.74 -3.02
CA ALA A 145 -19.78 -5.08 -4.25
C ALA A 145 -19.42 -3.84 -5.08
N LYS A 146 -20.34 -2.87 -5.19
CA LYS A 146 -20.09 -1.60 -5.89
C LYS A 146 -19.03 -0.75 -5.19
N TYR A 147 -19.06 -0.65 -3.86
CA TYR A 147 -18.06 0.08 -3.10
C TYR A 147 -16.68 -0.59 -3.17
N LEU A 148 -16.64 -1.93 -3.15
CA LEU A 148 -15.40 -2.68 -3.36
C LEU A 148 -14.80 -2.43 -4.76
N ASP A 149 -15.62 -2.45 -5.81
CA ASP A 149 -15.18 -2.11 -7.17
C ASP A 149 -14.67 -0.67 -7.27
N GLN A 150 -15.36 0.29 -6.65
CA GLN A 150 -14.92 1.69 -6.60
C GLN A 150 -13.61 1.86 -5.83
N ALA A 151 -13.48 1.19 -4.68
CA ALA A 151 -12.25 1.22 -3.88
C ALA A 151 -11.08 0.62 -4.64
N ARG A 152 -11.29 -0.48 -5.37
CA ARG A 152 -10.28 -1.10 -6.23
C ARG A 152 -9.83 -0.16 -7.34
N LYS A 153 -10.77 0.43 -8.08
CA LYS A 153 -10.47 1.41 -9.14
C LYS A 153 -9.72 2.63 -8.61
N ALA A 154 -10.12 3.14 -7.44
CA ALA A 154 -9.43 4.25 -6.78
C ALA A 154 -7.99 3.86 -6.38
N SER A 155 -7.80 2.63 -5.86
CA SER A 155 -6.47 2.13 -5.52
C SER A 155 -5.57 1.92 -6.74
N GLU A 156 -6.10 1.40 -7.84
CA GLU A 156 -5.39 1.24 -9.12
C GLU A 156 -4.98 2.61 -9.68
N ALA A 157 -5.91 3.57 -9.73
CA ALA A 157 -5.62 4.93 -10.18
C ALA A 157 -4.58 5.65 -9.30
N ALA A 158 -4.63 5.44 -7.97
CA ALA A 158 -3.64 5.99 -7.06
C ALA A 158 -2.25 5.37 -7.26
N SER A 159 -2.17 4.06 -7.52
CA SER A 159 -0.91 3.36 -7.82
C SER A 159 -0.29 3.88 -9.13
N ASP A 160 -1.11 4.04 -10.17
CA ASP A 160 -0.69 4.60 -11.45
C ASP A 160 -0.19 6.04 -11.31
N ALA A 161 -0.92 6.88 -10.58
CA ALA A 161 -0.53 8.26 -10.32
C ALA A 161 0.78 8.36 -9.51
N ALA A 162 0.95 7.49 -8.51
CA ALA A 162 2.20 7.39 -7.76
C ALA A 162 3.36 6.93 -8.66
N GLY A 163 3.13 5.96 -9.55
CA GLY A 163 4.12 5.50 -10.53
C GLY A 163 4.56 6.61 -11.48
N VAL A 164 3.62 7.36 -12.05
CA VAL A 164 3.91 8.52 -12.92
C VAL A 164 4.68 9.59 -12.14
N THR A 165 4.19 9.98 -10.97
CA THR A 165 4.82 11.03 -10.15
C THR A 165 6.24 10.65 -9.72
N GLY A 166 6.43 9.40 -9.30
CA GLY A 166 7.74 8.85 -8.95
C GLY A 166 8.71 8.88 -10.13
N SER A 167 8.26 8.49 -11.33
CA SER A 167 9.10 8.53 -12.54
C SER A 167 9.51 9.95 -12.93
N VAL A 168 8.61 10.93 -12.82
CA VAL A 168 8.88 12.34 -13.12
C VAL A 168 9.88 12.92 -12.13
N SER A 169 9.66 12.71 -10.83
CA SER A 169 10.57 13.19 -9.77
C SER A 169 11.98 12.61 -9.93
N LEU A 170 12.09 11.32 -10.22
CA LEU A 170 13.39 10.68 -10.42
C LEU A 170 14.10 11.18 -11.70
N SER A 171 13.35 11.37 -12.79
CA SER A 171 13.86 11.97 -14.03
C SER A 171 14.37 13.38 -13.81
N GLU A 172 13.64 14.22 -13.05
CA GLU A 172 14.06 15.58 -12.71
C GLU A 172 15.34 15.59 -11.87
N TYR A 173 15.44 14.70 -10.88
CA TYR A 173 16.66 14.51 -10.10
C TYR A 173 17.87 14.18 -11.00
N PHE A 174 17.77 13.18 -11.87
CA PHE A 174 18.86 12.82 -12.77
C PHE A 174 19.19 13.91 -13.79
N ALA A 175 18.19 14.66 -14.27
CA ALA A 175 18.42 15.81 -15.14
C ALA A 175 19.19 16.94 -14.44
N SER A 176 18.86 17.20 -13.17
CA SER A 176 19.57 18.17 -12.33
C SER A 176 21.00 17.70 -12.05
N TYR A 177 21.16 16.44 -11.64
CA TYR A 177 22.46 15.83 -11.38
C TYR A 177 23.37 15.82 -12.63
N ALA A 178 22.84 15.49 -13.81
CA ALA A 178 23.58 15.57 -15.06
C ALA A 178 24.07 17.00 -15.36
N ARG A 179 23.28 18.02 -15.01
CA ARG A 179 23.63 19.43 -15.21
C ARG A 179 24.74 19.87 -14.25
N SER A 180 24.65 19.53 -12.96
CA SER A 180 25.69 19.87 -11.99
C SER A 180 27.03 19.22 -12.34
N GLU A 181 27.01 17.95 -12.74
CA GLU A 181 28.21 17.21 -13.15
C GLU A 181 28.83 17.79 -14.43
N ARG A 182 28.00 18.24 -15.38
CA ARG A 182 28.50 18.92 -16.59
C ARG A 182 29.17 20.24 -16.27
N ILE A 183 28.59 21.05 -15.37
CA ILE A 183 29.19 22.32 -14.93
C ILE A 183 30.53 22.05 -14.23
N ALA A 184 30.59 21.05 -13.35
CA ALA A 184 31.84 20.65 -12.70
C ALA A 184 32.92 20.26 -13.74
N ALA A 185 32.55 19.45 -14.74
CA ALA A 185 33.46 19.09 -15.82
C ALA A 185 34.00 20.30 -16.61
N GLU A 186 33.13 21.26 -16.94
CA GLU A 186 33.51 22.48 -17.65
C GLU A 186 34.44 23.34 -16.79
N TRP A 187 34.21 23.41 -15.47
CA TRP A 187 35.08 24.09 -14.53
C TRP A 187 36.48 23.46 -14.44
N PHE A 188 36.59 22.14 -14.27
CA PHE A 188 37.88 21.44 -14.25
C PHE A 188 38.64 21.58 -15.57
N ARG A 189 37.92 21.53 -16.71
CA ARG A 189 38.51 21.77 -18.03
C ARG A 189 39.04 23.20 -18.15
N GLY A 190 38.25 24.19 -17.72
CA GLY A 190 38.64 25.60 -17.69
C GLY A 190 39.87 25.82 -16.82
N ALA A 191 39.89 25.28 -15.60
CA ALA A 191 41.03 25.35 -14.68
C ALA A 191 42.30 24.72 -15.27
N THR A 192 42.17 23.58 -15.95
CA THR A 192 43.29 22.93 -16.66
C THR A 192 43.87 23.84 -17.75
N ILE A 193 43.02 24.41 -18.61
CA ILE A 193 43.43 25.28 -19.72
C ILE A 193 44.09 26.55 -19.19
N ILE A 194 43.45 27.22 -18.22
CA ILE A 194 43.97 28.45 -17.60
C ILE A 194 45.32 28.16 -16.92
N GLY A 195 45.44 27.05 -16.20
CA GLY A 195 46.67 26.64 -15.55
C GLY A 195 47.84 26.42 -16.52
N ILE A 196 47.58 25.73 -17.65
CA ILE A 196 48.59 25.53 -18.70
C ILE A 196 49.02 26.88 -19.30
N ILE A 197 48.08 27.75 -19.64
CA ILE A 197 48.38 29.08 -20.21
C ILE A 197 49.18 29.92 -19.21
N ALA A 198 48.75 29.98 -17.95
CA ALA A 198 49.43 30.73 -16.90
C ALA A 198 50.86 30.22 -16.68
N THR A 199 51.06 28.90 -16.72
CA THR A 199 52.40 28.29 -16.62
C THR A 199 53.28 28.69 -17.80
N ALA A 200 52.76 28.64 -19.03
CA ALA A 200 53.49 29.06 -20.23
C ALA A 200 53.89 30.54 -20.19
N VAL A 201 52.97 31.41 -19.75
CA VAL A 201 53.23 32.86 -19.57
C VAL A 201 54.28 33.09 -18.48
N ALA A 202 54.20 32.39 -17.36
CA ALA A 202 55.18 32.50 -16.28
C ALA A 202 56.58 32.09 -16.73
N VAL A 203 56.70 30.99 -17.49
CA VAL A 203 57.98 30.55 -18.07
C VAL A 203 58.56 31.60 -19.02
N TYR A 204 57.72 32.30 -19.79
CA TYR A 204 58.17 33.35 -20.71
C TYR A 204 58.59 34.65 -20.01
N LEU A 205 57.88 35.07 -18.96
CA LEU A 205 58.11 36.36 -18.30
C LEU A 205 59.20 36.33 -17.23
N VAL A 206 59.50 35.17 -16.64
CA VAL A 206 60.50 35.07 -15.57
C VAL A 206 61.91 35.15 -16.19
N PRO A 207 62.74 36.13 -15.78
CA PRO A 207 64.10 36.28 -16.30
C PRO A 207 64.92 35.01 -16.10
N HIS A 208 65.72 34.65 -17.10
CA HIS A 208 66.63 33.53 -17.02
C HIS A 208 67.99 34.07 -16.58
N PRO A 209 68.62 33.51 -15.53
CA PRO A 209 70.00 33.86 -15.19
C PRO A 209 70.89 33.52 -16.39
N ASP A 210 71.68 34.47 -16.86
CA ASP A 210 72.68 34.24 -17.90
C ASP A 210 73.83 33.41 -17.29
N GLY A 211 73.86 32.10 -17.54
CA GLY A 211 74.91 31.22 -17.05
C GLY A 211 74.54 29.74 -17.08
N ASP A 212 75.55 28.87 -17.09
CA ASP A 212 75.50 27.40 -17.13
C ASP A 212 74.97 26.80 -15.79
N ASP A 213 73.82 27.29 -15.32
CA ASP A 213 73.18 26.88 -14.06
C ASP A 213 72.28 25.64 -14.26
N TRP A 214 72.94 24.48 -14.31
CA TRP A 214 72.29 23.18 -14.36
C TRP A 214 71.29 22.95 -13.22
N ALA A 215 71.53 23.52 -12.03
CA ALA A 215 70.61 23.38 -10.91
C ALA A 215 69.28 24.11 -11.18
N GLY A 216 69.33 25.29 -11.78
CA GLY A 216 68.16 26.04 -12.23
C GLY A 216 67.32 25.29 -13.27
N ILE A 217 67.96 24.59 -14.22
CA ILE A 217 67.27 23.78 -15.23
C ILE A 217 66.53 22.60 -14.58
N VAL A 218 67.20 21.87 -13.70
CA VAL A 218 66.60 20.71 -13.00
C VAL A 218 65.40 21.14 -12.14
N TYR A 219 65.52 22.24 -11.41
CA TYR A 219 64.41 22.79 -10.62
C TYR A 219 63.19 23.12 -11.49
N ARG A 220 63.39 23.79 -12.63
CA ARG A 220 62.30 24.15 -13.56
C ARG A 220 61.64 22.91 -14.15
N LEU A 221 62.42 21.91 -14.55
CA LEU A 221 61.88 20.63 -15.03
C LEU A 221 61.06 19.93 -13.95
N ALA A 222 61.52 19.93 -12.70
CA ALA A 222 60.77 19.35 -11.59
C ALA A 222 59.44 20.08 -11.35
N VAL A 223 59.45 21.42 -11.37
CA VAL A 223 58.23 22.24 -11.22
C VAL A 223 57.27 22.02 -12.40
N LEU A 224 57.75 22.00 -13.64
CA LEU A 224 56.93 21.71 -14.82
C LEU A 224 56.36 20.30 -14.78
N GLY A 225 57.13 19.32 -14.33
CA GLY A 225 56.65 17.95 -14.11
C GLY A 225 55.53 17.89 -13.08
N ALA A 226 55.70 18.57 -11.94
CA ALA A 226 54.68 18.63 -10.88
C ALA A 226 53.39 19.32 -11.37
N LEU A 227 53.51 20.46 -12.05
CA LEU A 227 52.37 21.17 -12.64
C LEU A 227 51.70 20.35 -13.75
N GLY A 228 52.48 19.69 -14.60
CA GLY A 228 51.98 18.78 -15.63
C GLY A 228 51.15 17.64 -15.03
N ALA A 229 51.63 17.01 -13.95
CA ALA A 229 50.90 15.98 -13.24
C ALA A 229 49.58 16.51 -12.65
N LEU A 230 49.59 17.72 -12.08
CA LEU A 230 48.37 18.37 -11.57
C LEU A 230 47.36 18.63 -12.70
N PHE A 231 47.79 19.17 -13.84
CA PHE A 231 46.91 19.41 -14.99
C PHE A 231 46.36 18.12 -15.59
N ALA A 232 47.17 17.07 -15.65
CA ALA A 232 46.72 15.74 -16.06
C ALA A 232 45.63 15.21 -15.12
N TYR A 233 45.77 15.40 -13.81
CA TYR A 233 44.74 15.03 -12.83
C TYR A 233 43.45 15.83 -13.02
N LEU A 234 43.53 17.16 -13.19
CA LEU A 234 42.34 17.99 -13.43
C LEU A 234 41.63 17.62 -14.75
N ALA A 235 42.39 17.32 -15.80
CA ALA A 235 41.85 16.81 -17.06
C ALA A 235 41.14 15.45 -16.88
N LYS A 236 41.73 14.54 -16.10
CA LYS A 236 41.12 13.25 -15.74
C LYS A 236 39.80 13.46 -14.99
N GLN A 237 39.76 14.38 -14.03
CA GLN A 237 38.55 14.74 -13.29
C GLN A 237 37.47 15.33 -14.20
N ALA A 238 37.84 16.26 -15.10
CA ALA A 238 36.90 16.77 -16.10
C ALA A 238 36.28 15.66 -16.95
N GLY A 239 37.09 14.67 -17.36
CA GLY A 239 36.63 13.50 -18.09
C GLY A 239 35.67 12.61 -17.28
N GLN A 240 35.94 12.41 -15.98
CA GLN A 240 35.07 11.65 -15.09
C GLN A 240 33.70 12.31 -14.94
N HIS A 241 33.67 13.61 -14.60
CA HIS A 241 32.42 14.36 -14.47
C HIS A 241 31.60 14.36 -15.77
N ARG A 242 32.23 14.42 -16.96
CA ARG A 242 31.50 14.27 -18.25
C ARG A 242 30.85 12.90 -18.42
N ARG A 243 31.55 11.81 -18.04
CA ARG A 243 30.99 10.46 -18.12
C ARG A 243 29.80 10.29 -17.19
N VAL A 244 29.90 10.80 -15.96
CA VAL A 244 28.80 10.77 -14.99
C VAL A 244 27.63 11.61 -15.49
N ALA A 245 27.87 12.81 -16.01
CA ALA A 245 26.84 13.66 -16.60
C ALA A 245 26.09 12.96 -17.76
N ASN A 246 26.82 12.32 -18.67
CA ASN A 246 26.22 11.58 -19.78
C ASN A 246 25.43 10.36 -19.31
N TRP A 247 25.93 9.64 -18.30
CA TRP A 247 25.22 8.52 -17.70
C TRP A 247 23.91 8.98 -17.06
N ALA A 248 23.96 9.99 -16.19
CA ALA A 248 22.78 10.54 -15.55
C ALA A 248 21.76 11.04 -16.58
N LYS A 249 22.24 11.71 -17.65
CA LYS A 249 21.38 12.15 -18.75
C LYS A 249 20.73 10.98 -19.49
N SER A 250 21.45 9.87 -19.66
CA SER A 250 20.88 8.66 -20.28
C SER A 250 19.78 8.04 -19.42
N ILE A 251 19.95 8.04 -18.09
CA ILE A 251 18.92 7.54 -17.15
C ILE A 251 17.68 8.46 -17.17
N ASP A 252 17.88 9.78 -17.17
CA ASP A 252 16.79 10.76 -17.34
C ASP A 252 15.94 10.46 -18.60
N VAL A 253 16.59 10.25 -19.75
CA VAL A 253 15.89 9.94 -21.00
C VAL A 253 15.19 8.57 -20.90
N GLN A 254 15.87 7.56 -20.37
CA GLN A 254 15.29 6.22 -20.22
C GLN A 254 14.07 6.24 -19.31
N LEU A 255 14.10 6.93 -18.17
CA LEU A 255 12.95 7.05 -17.27
C LEU A 255 11.73 7.65 -17.96
N LYS A 256 11.94 8.68 -18.80
CA LYS A 256 10.87 9.31 -19.58
C LYS A 256 10.28 8.40 -20.65
N SER A 257 11.10 7.54 -21.27
CA SER A 257 10.66 6.63 -22.34
C SER A 257 10.24 5.25 -21.83
N PHE A 258 10.54 4.91 -20.58
CA PHE A 258 10.45 3.54 -20.08
C PHE A 258 9.02 3.00 -20.12
N ARG A 259 8.03 3.79 -19.69
CA ARG A 259 6.62 3.38 -19.69
C ARG A 259 6.13 3.02 -21.09
N ALA A 260 6.39 3.90 -22.07
CA ALA A 260 6.02 3.66 -23.46
C ALA A 260 6.71 2.42 -24.05
N PHE A 261 7.92 2.11 -23.61
CA PHE A 261 8.63 0.89 -24.01
C PHE A 261 7.99 -0.37 -23.42
N VAL A 262 7.66 -0.36 -22.12
CA VAL A 262 7.05 -1.51 -21.44
C VAL A 262 5.64 -1.79 -21.95
N GLU A 263 4.85 -0.75 -22.24
CA GLU A 263 3.49 -0.90 -22.78
C GLU A 263 3.45 -1.65 -24.13
N GLY A 264 4.56 -1.66 -24.89
CA GLY A 264 4.69 -2.42 -26.14
C GLY A 264 5.16 -3.86 -25.97
N ALA A 265 5.56 -4.28 -24.76
CA ALA A 265 6.09 -5.62 -24.48
C ALA A 265 4.98 -6.58 -24.01
N PRO A 266 5.15 -7.92 -24.19
CA PRO A 266 4.25 -8.92 -23.63
C PRO A 266 4.11 -8.79 -22.09
N GLU A 267 2.89 -8.92 -21.56
CA GLU A 267 2.62 -8.73 -20.12
C GLU A 267 3.45 -9.65 -19.20
N ASP A 268 3.74 -10.87 -19.65
CA ASP A 268 4.55 -11.84 -18.93
C ASP A 268 6.03 -11.43 -18.80
N GLU A 269 6.51 -10.55 -19.69
CA GLU A 269 7.87 -10.02 -19.67
C GLU A 269 8.03 -8.72 -18.87
N HIS A 270 6.94 -8.01 -18.55
CA HIS A 270 7.00 -6.70 -17.88
C HIS A 270 7.84 -6.75 -16.62
N GLY A 271 7.60 -7.74 -15.74
CA GLY A 271 8.33 -7.88 -14.49
C GLY A 271 9.85 -8.08 -14.68
N ALA A 272 10.26 -8.77 -15.75
CA ALA A 272 11.68 -8.93 -16.07
C ALA A 272 12.30 -7.61 -16.55
N ILE A 273 11.58 -6.86 -17.39
CA ILE A 273 12.00 -5.54 -17.90
C ILE A 273 12.14 -4.55 -16.73
N TYR A 274 11.16 -4.49 -15.82
CA TYR A 274 11.22 -3.67 -14.61
C TYR A 274 12.42 -4.00 -13.72
N ARG A 275 12.72 -5.29 -13.50
CA ARG A 275 13.90 -5.71 -12.72
C ARG A 275 15.21 -5.30 -13.37
N ALA A 276 15.35 -5.51 -14.68
CA ALA A 276 16.54 -5.12 -15.43
C ALA A 276 16.75 -3.59 -15.39
N PHE A 277 15.68 -2.83 -15.54
CA PHE A 277 15.70 -1.38 -15.47
C PHE A 277 16.04 -0.87 -14.05
N ALA A 278 15.42 -1.44 -13.02
CA ALA A 278 15.73 -1.09 -11.63
C ALA A 278 17.22 -1.32 -11.31
N ASN A 279 17.78 -2.47 -11.73
CA ASN A 279 19.20 -2.75 -11.56
C ASN A 279 20.10 -1.75 -12.31
N ARG A 280 19.65 -1.23 -13.46
CA ARG A 280 20.40 -0.25 -14.25
C ARG A 280 20.38 1.14 -13.60
N VAL A 281 19.24 1.55 -13.04
CA VAL A 281 19.01 2.87 -12.42
C VAL A 281 19.63 2.94 -11.03
N LEU A 282 19.47 1.87 -10.23
CA LEU A 282 20.01 1.77 -8.86
C LEU A 282 21.46 1.29 -8.84
N GLY A 283 21.98 0.81 -9.97
CA GLY A 283 23.38 0.44 -10.11
C GLY A 283 24.30 1.64 -9.97
N ASN A 284 25.55 1.38 -9.58
CA ASN A 284 26.54 2.44 -9.47
C ASN A 284 26.65 3.19 -10.81
N PRO A 285 26.85 4.53 -10.77
CA PRO A 285 27.32 5.27 -11.93
C PRO A 285 28.54 4.54 -12.52
N PRO A 286 28.88 4.75 -13.80
CA PRO A 286 30.12 4.22 -14.37
C PRO A 286 31.31 4.90 -13.68
N GLU A 287 31.62 4.48 -12.46
CA GLU A 287 32.80 4.81 -11.71
C GLU A 287 33.83 3.72 -11.96
N LYS A 288 35.03 4.20 -12.32
CA LYS A 288 36.25 3.44 -12.50
C LYS A 288 36.05 2.32 -13.51
N ALA A 289 36.44 2.59 -14.75
CA ALA A 289 37.21 1.57 -15.46
C ALA A 289 38.18 1.03 -14.41
N LYS A 290 37.94 -0.19 -13.92
CA LYS A 290 38.90 -0.96 -13.13
C LYS A 290 40.21 -0.71 -13.83
N ASP A 291 41.16 -0.08 -13.14
CA ASP A 291 42.42 0.38 -13.72
C ASP A 291 42.98 -0.72 -14.63
N SER A 292 42.73 -0.62 -15.93
CA SER A 292 43.63 -1.17 -16.93
C SER A 292 44.78 -0.18 -16.86
N SER A 293 45.72 -0.54 -16.00
CA SER A 293 46.93 0.16 -15.60
C SER A 293 47.92 0.33 -16.74
N ASP A 294 47.49 0.70 -17.95
CA ASP A 294 48.37 0.65 -19.13
C ASP A 294 48.68 1.99 -19.80
N ASP A 295 47.91 3.07 -19.61
CA ASP A 295 48.13 4.29 -20.41
C ASP A 295 48.45 5.58 -19.62
N THR A 296 48.74 5.47 -18.32
CA THR A 296 49.37 6.59 -17.60
C THR A 296 50.55 6.06 -16.83
N LEU A 297 51.76 6.32 -17.35
CA LEU A 297 53.01 6.01 -16.67
C LEU A 297 52.88 6.52 -15.22
N PRO A 298 52.95 5.63 -14.22
CA PRO A 298 52.91 6.02 -12.82
C PRO A 298 53.93 7.12 -12.58
N ALA A 299 53.60 8.13 -11.77
CA ALA A 299 54.54 9.20 -11.43
C ALA A 299 55.89 8.64 -10.92
N ALA A 300 55.89 7.45 -10.33
CA ALA A 300 57.09 6.68 -9.98
C ALA A 300 57.97 6.31 -11.19
N GLN A 301 57.40 5.91 -12.33
CA GLN A 301 58.15 5.60 -13.55
C GLN A 301 58.71 6.85 -14.24
N VAL A 302 58.01 7.98 -14.12
CA VAL A 302 58.53 9.29 -14.58
C VAL A 302 59.72 9.73 -13.73
N ILE A 303 59.65 9.52 -12.41
CA ILE A 303 60.78 9.78 -11.48
C ILE A 303 61.95 8.83 -11.75
N ASP A 304 61.69 7.55 -12.05
CA ASP A 304 62.74 6.59 -12.43
C ASP A 304 63.41 6.96 -13.76
N LEU A 305 62.66 7.42 -14.76
CA LEU A 305 63.23 7.91 -16.02
C LEU A 305 64.11 9.15 -15.80
N LEU A 306 63.67 10.10 -14.97
CA LEU A 306 64.46 11.29 -14.64
C LEU A 306 65.74 10.95 -13.87
N THR A 307 65.68 10.02 -12.92
CA THR A 307 66.87 9.58 -12.16
C THR A 307 67.82 8.73 -13.01
N THR A 308 67.30 7.96 -13.97
CA THR A 308 68.12 7.19 -14.91
C THR A 308 68.84 8.10 -15.92
N ILE A 309 68.19 9.16 -16.38
CA ILE A 309 68.83 10.19 -17.24
C ILE A 309 69.87 10.97 -16.44
N ALA A 310 69.59 11.36 -15.19
CA ALA A 310 70.55 12.04 -14.33
C ALA A 310 71.80 11.21 -14.00
N LYS A 311 71.71 9.87 -14.00
CA LYS A 311 72.85 8.96 -13.77
C LYS A 311 73.66 8.63 -15.03
N LYS A 312 73.14 8.92 -16.23
CA LYS A 312 73.75 8.50 -17.51
C LYS A 312 74.50 9.62 -18.25
N THR A 313 74.56 10.81 -17.69
CA THR A 313 75.35 11.93 -18.23
C THR A 313 76.67 12.00 -17.45
N PRO A 314 77.84 11.73 -18.07
CA PRO A 314 79.15 11.81 -17.42
C PRO A 314 79.58 13.25 -17.13
#